data_AF-A0A090T9T9-F1
#
_entry.id   AF-A0A090T9T9-F1
#
_cell.length_a   1.000
_cell.length_b   1.000
_cell.length_c   1.000
_cell.angle_alpha   90.00
_cell.angle_beta   90.00
_cell.angle_gamma   90.00
#
_symmetry.space_group_name_H-M   'P 1'
#
loop_
_entity.id
_entity.type
_entity.pdbx_description
1 polymer ?
#
loop_
_entity_poly.entity_id
_entity_poly.type
_entity_poly.pdbx_seq_one_letter_code
_entity_poly.pdbx_strand_id
1 'polypeptide(L)'
;MRDTEKANQRYLVELGFVAGGLDRQTLPSVSTLLEPVTFSGRLYKKMDSPLGSELYTERFDIDSTLQYRIQHLNTAQISELVGAELSAWVVQPTDTLTDYPHPWKPVSMNSAKHFGYSFQWFTMAAVFAFVVSMAFWRSSLYRSRASQRKSNLSSKKNLASKRK
;
A
#
# COMPACT_ATOMS: atom_id res chain seq x y z
N MET A 1 0.65 36.05 -25.88
CA MET A 1 0.84 34.69 -26.45
C MET A 1 0.84 33.59 -25.38
N ARG A 2 0.15 33.76 -24.22
CA ARG A 2 0.02 32.71 -23.18
C ARG A 2 -1.45 32.38 -22.82
N ASP A 3 -2.41 33.12 -23.37
CA ASP A 3 -3.82 33.03 -22.95
C ASP A 3 -4.68 32.18 -23.91
N THR A 4 -4.22 31.94 -25.13
CA THR A 4 -4.95 31.16 -26.17
C THR A 4 -4.69 29.65 -26.10
N GLU A 5 -3.68 29.18 -25.37
CA GLU A 5 -3.37 27.75 -25.24
C GLU A 5 -4.23 27.04 -24.18
N LYS A 6 -4.86 27.80 -23.26
CA LYS A 6 -5.74 27.23 -22.23
C LYS A 6 -7.10 26.73 -22.74
N ALA A 7 -7.42 26.93 -24.01
CA ALA A 7 -8.80 26.86 -24.50
C ALA A 7 -9.35 25.44 -24.76
N ASN A 8 -8.59 24.36 -24.56
CA ASN A 8 -9.11 23.01 -24.83
C ASN A 8 -8.54 21.89 -23.94
N GLN A 9 -8.06 22.22 -22.74
CA GLN A 9 -7.59 21.21 -21.80
C GLN A 9 -8.78 20.47 -21.18
N ARG A 10 -8.91 19.18 -21.44
CA ARG A 10 -9.95 18.32 -20.85
C ARG A 10 -9.41 17.62 -19.62
N TYR A 11 -10.22 17.57 -18.57
CA TYR A 11 -9.88 16.91 -17.31
C TYR A 11 -10.90 15.82 -17.03
N LEU A 12 -10.43 14.72 -16.45
CA LEU A 12 -11.33 13.73 -15.86
C LEU A 12 -11.84 14.26 -14.52
N VAL A 13 -13.13 14.05 -14.27
CA VAL A 13 -13.78 14.43 -13.00
C VAL A 13 -14.27 13.16 -12.31
N GLU A 14 -13.82 12.95 -11.07
CA GLU A 14 -14.30 11.86 -10.22
C GLU A 14 -15.63 12.27 -9.59
N LEU A 15 -16.74 11.67 -10.02
CA LEU A 15 -18.06 12.04 -9.47
C LEU A 15 -18.34 11.40 -8.11
N GLY A 16 -17.68 10.27 -7.79
CA GLY A 16 -17.84 9.54 -6.54
C GLY A 16 -18.15 8.06 -6.77
N PHE A 17 -18.72 7.39 -5.76
CA PHE A 17 -19.05 5.96 -5.82
C PHE A 17 -20.56 5.73 -5.89
N VAL A 18 -20.98 4.87 -6.81
CA VAL A 18 -22.35 4.35 -6.88
C VAL A 18 -22.37 2.89 -6.43
N ALA A 19 -23.48 2.46 -5.82
CA ALA A 19 -23.65 1.07 -5.44
C ALA A 19 -23.60 0.16 -6.67
N GLY A 20 -22.69 -0.81 -6.68
CA GLY A 20 -22.63 -1.84 -7.71
C GLY A 20 -23.72 -2.88 -7.52
N GLY A 21 -24.23 -3.43 -8.63
CA GLY A 21 -25.10 -4.60 -8.62
C GLY A 21 -24.34 -5.91 -8.37
N LEU A 22 -25.08 -7.01 -8.17
CA LEU A 22 -24.53 -8.37 -8.08
C LEU A 22 -24.06 -8.90 -9.44
N ASP A 23 -24.73 -8.48 -10.51
CA ASP A 23 -24.43 -8.90 -11.87
C ASP A 23 -23.52 -7.88 -12.56
N ARG A 24 -22.32 -8.33 -12.92
CA ARG A 24 -21.31 -7.55 -13.64
C ARG A 24 -21.72 -7.27 -15.09
N GLN A 25 -22.71 -7.94 -15.66
CA GLN A 25 -23.23 -7.60 -17.00
C GLN A 25 -24.15 -6.37 -16.98
N THR A 26 -24.57 -5.92 -15.80
CA THR A 26 -25.40 -4.72 -15.65
C THR A 26 -24.57 -3.54 -15.15
N LEU A 27 -24.73 -2.37 -15.78
CA LEU A 27 -24.13 -1.13 -15.29
C LEU A 27 -25.05 -0.48 -14.25
N PRO A 28 -24.49 0.13 -13.18
CA PRO A 28 -25.27 0.93 -12.25
C PRO A 28 -25.78 2.20 -12.95
N SER A 29 -26.94 2.69 -12.53
CA SER A 29 -27.48 3.97 -13.00
C SER A 29 -26.59 5.12 -12.48
N VAL A 30 -26.09 5.95 -13.39
CA VAL A 30 -25.31 7.14 -13.08
C VAL A 30 -25.99 8.38 -13.63
N SER A 31 -26.06 9.42 -12.80
CA SER A 31 -26.51 10.76 -13.14
C SER A 31 -25.53 11.42 -14.11
N THR A 32 -26.03 11.88 -15.26
CA THR A 32 -25.26 12.66 -16.21
C THR A 32 -25.27 14.14 -15.84
N LEU A 33 -24.15 14.83 -16.07
CA LEU A 33 -24.05 16.27 -15.96
C LEU A 33 -24.42 16.86 -17.32
N LEU A 34 -25.72 17.12 -17.53
CA LEU A 34 -26.23 17.64 -18.81
C LEU A 34 -26.01 19.15 -18.97
N GLU A 35 -26.01 19.88 -17.86
CA GLU A 35 -25.82 21.33 -17.84
C GLU A 35 -24.39 21.69 -17.42
N PRO A 36 -23.84 22.84 -17.88
CA PRO A 36 -22.58 23.35 -17.39
C PRO A 36 -22.65 23.63 -15.88
N VAL A 37 -21.73 23.06 -15.10
CA VAL A 37 -21.64 23.27 -13.65
C VAL A 37 -20.28 23.83 -13.27
N THR A 38 -20.29 24.80 -12.34
CA THR A 38 -19.07 25.32 -11.69
C THR A 38 -18.85 24.58 -10.37
N PHE A 39 -17.65 24.04 -10.16
CA PHE A 39 -17.29 23.33 -8.94
C PHE A 39 -15.82 23.56 -8.58
N SER A 40 -15.50 23.42 -7.29
CA SER A 40 -14.12 23.38 -6.82
C SER A 40 -13.72 21.97 -6.41
N GLY A 41 -12.44 21.64 -6.59
CA GLY A 41 -11.95 20.29 -6.37
C GLY A 41 -10.47 20.21 -6.10
N ARG A 42 -10.04 19.05 -5.63
CA ARG A 42 -8.64 18.68 -5.49
C ARG A 42 -8.15 18.14 -6.82
N LEU A 43 -7.02 18.66 -7.27
CA LEU A 43 -6.31 18.12 -8.41
C LEU A 43 -5.36 17.03 -7.91
N TYR A 44 -5.43 15.84 -8.48
CA TYR A 44 -4.50 14.77 -8.16
C TYR A 44 -4.08 14.02 -9.42
N LYS A 45 -2.86 13.46 -9.39
CA LYS A 45 -2.37 12.57 -10.44
C LYS A 45 -2.50 11.15 -9.92
N LYS A 46 -3.20 10.29 -10.67
CA LYS A 46 -3.27 8.87 -10.33
C LYS A 46 -1.89 8.26 -10.58
N MET A 47 -1.40 7.49 -9.62
CA MET A 47 -0.12 6.79 -9.76
C MET A 47 -0.31 5.59 -10.69
N ASP A 48 0.66 5.39 -11.58
CA ASP A 48 0.70 4.21 -12.42
C ASP A 48 0.89 2.95 -11.55
N SER A 49 0.04 1.94 -11.78
CA SER A 49 0.12 0.68 -11.05
C SER A 49 1.19 -0.24 -11.65
N PRO A 50 2.09 -0.82 -10.85
CA PRO A 50 3.03 -1.83 -11.33
C PRO A 50 2.35 -3.18 -11.65
N LEU A 51 1.09 -3.36 -11.25
CA LEU A 51 0.34 -4.61 -11.40
C LEU A 51 -0.41 -4.72 -12.74
N GLY A 52 -0.36 -3.69 -13.58
CA GLY A 52 -0.98 -3.66 -14.90
C GLY A 52 -1.21 -2.24 -15.38
N SER A 53 -0.93 -1.99 -16.66
CA SER A 53 -1.03 -0.67 -17.28
C SER A 53 -2.22 -0.53 -18.23
N GLU A 54 -2.81 -1.63 -18.68
CA GLU A 54 -3.88 -1.60 -19.68
C GLU A 54 -5.23 -1.18 -19.10
N LEU A 55 -6.03 -0.50 -19.91
CA LEU A 55 -7.33 0.06 -19.54
C LEU A 55 -8.37 -1.03 -19.18
N TYR A 56 -8.26 -2.21 -19.80
CA TYR A 56 -9.22 -3.31 -19.73
C TYR A 56 -10.68 -2.83 -19.84
N THR A 57 -11.01 -2.23 -20.97
CA THR A 57 -12.32 -1.64 -21.24
C THR A 57 -13.38 -2.69 -21.49
N GLU A 58 -14.57 -2.45 -20.95
CA GLU A 58 -15.78 -3.19 -21.26
C GLU A 58 -16.82 -2.20 -21.77
N ARG A 59 -17.28 -2.40 -23.01
CA ARG A 59 -18.22 -1.51 -23.70
C ARG A 59 -19.66 -1.96 -23.48
N PHE A 60 -20.52 -1.01 -23.16
CA PHE A 60 -21.95 -1.18 -23.02
C PHE A 60 -22.67 -0.16 -23.89
N ASP A 61 -23.71 -0.61 -24.59
CA ASP A 61 -24.60 0.24 -25.38
C ASP A 61 -25.95 0.27 -24.67
N ILE A 62 -26.28 1.40 -24.05
CA ILE A 62 -27.47 1.56 -23.22
C ILE A 62 -28.20 2.80 -23.73
N ASP A 63 -29.44 2.65 -24.18
CA ASP A 63 -30.28 3.74 -24.69
C ASP A 63 -29.55 4.62 -25.73
N SER A 64 -28.87 3.98 -26.69
CA SER A 64 -28.05 4.64 -27.73
C SER A 64 -26.89 5.50 -27.21
N THR A 65 -26.55 5.35 -25.92
CA THR A 65 -25.41 6.02 -25.28
C THR A 65 -24.33 4.99 -24.99
N LEU A 66 -23.11 5.28 -25.46
CA LEU A 66 -21.95 4.45 -25.19
C LEU A 66 -21.43 4.68 -23.78
N GLN A 67 -21.38 3.61 -23.00
CA GLN A 67 -20.83 3.60 -21.66
C GLN A 67 -19.68 2.60 -21.57
N TYR A 68 -18.68 2.94 -20.76
CA TYR A 68 -17.51 2.10 -20.56
C TYR A 68 -17.31 1.81 -19.08
N ARG A 69 -17.11 0.53 -18.76
CA ARG A 69 -16.50 0.14 -17.49
C ARG A 69 -14.99 -0.04 -17.72
N ILE A 70 -14.21 0.52 -16.81
CA ILE A 70 -12.75 0.54 -16.87
C ILE A 70 -12.22 -0.03 -15.56
N GLN A 71 -11.25 -0.95 -15.62
CA GLN A 71 -10.68 -1.55 -14.41
C GLN A 71 -9.46 -0.78 -13.90
N HIS A 72 -8.68 -0.18 -14.80
CA HIS A 72 -7.47 0.55 -14.46
C HIS A 72 -7.50 1.93 -15.13
N LEU A 73 -7.19 3.00 -14.39
CA LEU A 73 -7.23 4.34 -14.97
C LEU A 73 -5.93 4.64 -15.73
N ASN A 74 -5.89 4.30 -17.01
CA ASN A 74 -4.83 4.72 -17.93
C ASN A 74 -5.31 5.92 -18.76
N THR A 75 -4.89 7.13 -18.39
CA THR A 75 -5.35 8.37 -19.03
C THR A 75 -4.92 8.47 -20.50
N ALA A 76 -3.78 7.91 -20.88
CA ALA A 76 -3.31 7.93 -22.27
C ALA A 76 -4.22 7.08 -23.17
N GLN A 77 -4.55 5.86 -22.74
CA GLN A 77 -5.46 4.99 -23.49
C GLN A 77 -6.91 5.51 -23.51
N ILE A 78 -7.36 6.19 -22.45
CA ILE A 78 -8.66 6.88 -22.47
C ILE A 78 -8.65 8.04 -23.48
N SER A 79 -7.54 8.76 -23.58
CA SER A 79 -7.38 9.86 -24.54
C SER A 79 -7.54 9.36 -25.97
N GLU A 80 -6.94 8.21 -26.29
CA GLU A 80 -7.12 7.52 -27.57
C GLU A 80 -8.56 7.05 -27.79
N LEU A 81 -9.17 6.43 -26.77
CA LEU A 81 -10.55 5.93 -26.84
C LEU A 81 -11.58 7.03 -27.09
N VAL A 82 -11.42 8.18 -26.44
CA VAL A 82 -12.31 9.35 -26.56
C VAL A 82 -11.96 10.19 -27.80
N GLY A 83 -10.78 9.98 -28.40
CA GLY A 83 -10.30 10.74 -29.55
C GLY A 83 -9.98 12.20 -29.21
N ALA A 84 -9.56 12.48 -27.97
CA ALA A 84 -9.26 13.83 -27.51
C ALA A 84 -8.17 13.86 -26.45
N GLU A 85 -7.35 14.91 -26.47
CA GLU A 85 -6.30 15.11 -25.48
C GLU A 85 -6.89 15.31 -24.08
N LEU A 86 -6.47 14.44 -23.15
CA LEU A 86 -6.83 14.50 -21.74
C LEU A 86 -5.63 14.91 -20.90
N SER A 87 -5.88 15.72 -19.88
CA SER A 87 -4.87 16.02 -18.86
C SER A 87 -4.47 14.76 -18.10
N ALA A 88 -3.20 14.67 -17.71
CA ALA A 88 -2.72 13.65 -16.77
C ALA A 88 -3.28 13.82 -15.34
N TRP A 89 -3.97 14.94 -15.09
CA TRP A 89 -4.57 15.26 -13.81
C TRP A 89 -6.07 14.95 -13.80
N VAL A 90 -6.53 14.46 -12.65
CA VAL A 90 -7.94 14.18 -12.35
C VAL A 90 -8.41 15.17 -11.30
N VAL A 91 -9.65 15.66 -11.44
CA VAL A 91 -10.27 16.55 -10.48
C VAL A 91 -11.26 15.76 -9.61
N GLN A 92 -11.06 15.80 -8.30
CA GLN A 92 -12.01 15.31 -7.32
C GLN A 92 -12.78 16.49 -6.72
N PRO A 93 -14.08 16.67 -7.02
CA PRO A 93 -14.90 17.72 -6.42
C PRO A 93 -14.83 17.67 -4.90
N THR A 94 -14.66 18.84 -4.27
CA THR A 94 -14.76 18.98 -2.80
C THR A 94 -16.16 19.45 -2.41
N ASP A 95 -16.87 20.08 -3.35
CA ASP A 95 -18.26 20.48 -3.23
C ASP A 95 -19.19 19.30 -3.59
N THR A 96 -20.48 19.44 -3.28
CA THR A 96 -21.53 18.49 -3.64
C THR A 96 -21.91 18.63 -5.12
N LEU A 97 -20.97 18.35 -6.03
CA LEU A 97 -21.24 18.30 -7.47
C LEU A 97 -22.27 17.20 -7.80
N THR A 98 -22.21 16.09 -7.06
CA THR A 98 -23.18 15.01 -7.10
C THR A 98 -23.44 14.49 -5.68
N ASP A 99 -24.51 13.72 -5.52
CA ASP A 99 -24.84 13.05 -4.25
C ASP A 99 -24.00 11.78 -4.01
N TYR A 100 -23.02 11.47 -4.86
CA TYR A 100 -22.22 10.27 -4.68
C TYR A 100 -21.24 10.39 -3.52
N PRO A 101 -21.17 9.38 -2.63
CA PRO A 101 -20.20 9.36 -1.55
C PRO A 101 -18.78 9.28 -2.08
N HIS A 102 -17.88 10.00 -1.41
CA HIS A 102 -16.43 9.91 -1.57
C HIS A 102 -15.85 9.22 -0.33
N PRO A 103 -15.77 7.87 -0.32
CA PRO A 103 -15.39 7.10 0.87
C PRO A 103 -13.91 7.30 1.24
N TRP A 104 -13.07 7.68 0.27
CA TRP A 104 -11.65 7.88 0.47
C TRP A 104 -11.38 9.20 1.20
N LYS A 105 -11.41 9.13 2.53
CA LYS A 105 -10.80 10.16 3.36
C LYS A 105 -9.35 9.75 3.61
N PRO A 106 -8.35 10.63 3.41
CA PRO A 106 -6.99 10.33 3.80
C PRO A 106 -6.97 10.03 5.29
N VAL A 107 -6.85 8.75 5.64
CA VAL A 107 -6.74 8.34 7.04
C VAL A 107 -5.32 8.69 7.44
N SER A 108 -5.15 9.69 8.31
CA SER A 108 -3.85 9.91 8.93
C SER A 108 -3.48 8.63 9.66
N MET A 109 -2.36 8.00 9.30
CA MET A 109 -1.80 6.93 10.10
C MET A 109 -1.45 7.53 11.46
N ASN A 110 -2.34 7.35 12.43
CA ASN A 110 -2.14 7.86 13.77
C ASN A 110 -0.85 7.25 14.36
N SER A 111 -0.04 8.09 15.02
CA SER A 111 1.20 7.74 15.70
C SER A 111 1.11 6.46 16.54
N ALA A 112 -0.07 6.17 17.10
CA ALA A 112 -0.36 4.95 17.83
C ALA A 112 0.02 3.65 17.08
N LYS A 113 -0.08 3.60 15.74
CA LYS A 113 0.35 2.43 14.96
C LYS A 113 1.87 2.23 15.01
N HIS A 114 2.64 3.32 14.99
CA HIS A 114 4.10 3.23 15.09
C HIS A 114 4.54 2.72 16.47
N PHE A 115 3.83 3.09 17.52
CA PHE A 115 4.10 2.59 18.87
C PHE A 115 3.92 1.07 18.99
N GLY A 116 2.85 0.51 18.40
CA GLY A 116 2.62 -0.94 18.37
C GLY A 116 3.77 -1.71 17.73
N TYR A 117 4.29 -1.23 16.59
CA TYR A 117 5.45 -1.82 15.94
C TYR A 117 6.72 -1.70 16.78
N SER A 118 6.97 -0.53 17.39
CA SER A 118 8.12 -0.37 18.29
C SER A 118 8.07 -1.38 19.44
N PHE A 119 6.91 -1.54 20.08
CA PHE A 119 6.75 -2.49 21.18
C PHE A 119 7.04 -3.94 20.75
N GLN A 120 6.58 -4.34 19.56
CA GLN A 120 6.88 -5.66 19.00
C GLN A 120 8.39 -5.87 18.85
N TRP A 121 9.08 -4.94 18.21
CA TRP A 121 10.53 -5.03 17.99
C TRP A 121 11.32 -5.04 19.31
N PHE A 122 10.96 -4.19 20.28
CA PHE A 122 11.60 -4.18 21.59
C PHE A 122 11.36 -5.48 22.37
N THR A 123 10.16 -6.06 22.28
CA THR A 123 9.86 -7.34 22.91
C THR A 123 10.70 -8.46 22.31
N MET A 124 10.80 -8.52 20.97
CA MET A 124 11.64 -9.51 20.29
C MET A 124 13.12 -9.33 20.64
N ALA A 125 13.62 -8.10 20.67
CA ALA A 125 14.98 -7.80 21.07
C ALA A 125 15.27 -8.22 22.52
N ALA A 126 14.31 -7.99 23.44
CA ALA A 126 14.44 -8.39 24.84
C ALA A 126 14.47 -9.91 25.01
N VAL A 127 13.56 -10.63 24.35
CA VAL A 127 13.54 -12.11 24.35
C VAL A 127 14.85 -12.66 23.76
N PHE A 128 15.31 -12.10 22.65
CA PHE A 128 16.56 -12.51 22.01
C PHE A 128 17.77 -12.29 22.94
N ALA A 129 17.88 -11.10 23.53
CA ALA A 129 18.94 -10.78 24.49
C ALA A 129 18.93 -11.77 25.66
N PHE A 130 17.75 -12.06 26.21
CA PHE A 130 17.59 -13.03 27.30
C PHE A 130 18.10 -14.43 26.93
N VAL A 131 17.70 -14.96 25.78
CA VAL A 131 18.12 -16.28 25.31
C VAL A 131 19.63 -16.34 25.08
N VAL A 132 20.20 -15.31 24.44
CA VAL A 132 21.65 -15.21 24.20
C VAL A 132 22.43 -15.14 25.51
N SER A 133 22.00 -14.32 26.47
CA SER A 133 22.62 -14.22 27.79
C SER A 133 22.55 -15.56 28.55
N MET A 134 21.42 -16.25 28.51
CA MET A 134 21.27 -17.56 29.17
C MET A 134 22.18 -18.62 28.53
N ALA A 135 22.26 -18.66 27.20
CA ALA A 135 23.14 -19.57 26.48
C ALA A 135 24.62 -19.27 26.79
N PHE A 136 25.00 -18.00 26.81
CA PHE A 136 26.35 -17.57 27.16
C PHE A 136 26.71 -17.98 28.60
N TRP A 137 25.84 -17.70 29.57
CA TRP A 137 26.07 -18.06 30.97
C TRP A 137 26.22 -19.58 31.16
N ARG A 138 25.33 -20.39 30.56
CA ARG A 138 25.43 -21.86 30.59
C ARG A 138 26.72 -22.37 29.96
N SER A 139 27.11 -21.82 28.80
CA SER A 139 28.34 -22.24 28.12
C SER A 139 29.60 -21.87 28.89
N SER A 140 29.59 -20.74 29.62
CA SER A 140 30.70 -20.32 30.49
C SER A 140 30.85 -21.26 31.69
N LEU A 141 29.74 -21.59 32.35
CA LEU A 141 29.73 -22.55 33.47
C LEU A 141 30.18 -23.95 33.04
N TYR A 142 29.76 -24.42 31.85
CA TYR A 142 30.20 -25.70 31.31
C TYR A 142 31.70 -25.72 31.00
N ARG A 143 32.23 -24.64 30.41
CA ARG A 143 33.67 -24.50 30.11
C ARG A 143 34.53 -24.51 31.37
N SER A 144 34.12 -23.80 32.43
CA SER A 144 34.86 -23.79 33.71
C SER A 144 34.93 -25.18 34.35
N ARG A 145 33.81 -25.92 34.36
CA ARG A 145 33.78 -27.31 34.89
C ARG A 145 34.63 -28.28 34.07
N ALA A 146 34.63 -28.14 32.75
CA ALA A 146 35.45 -28.97 31.86
C ALA A 146 36.96 -28.71 32.06
N SER A 147 37.36 -27.44 32.26
CA SER A 147 38.74 -27.06 32.57
C SER A 147 39.23 -27.66 33.90
N GLN A 148 38.42 -27.53 34.96
CA GLN A 148 38.73 -28.08 36.29
C GLN A 148 38.82 -29.62 36.30
N ARG A 149 37.99 -30.30 35.50
CA ARG A 149 38.03 -31.76 35.36
C ARG A 149 39.31 -32.25 34.67
N LYS A 150 39.80 -31.54 33.64
CA LYS A 150 41.04 -31.87 32.94
C LYS A 150 42.28 -31.70 33.83
N SER A 151 42.36 -30.62 34.61
CA SER A 151 43.50 -30.40 35.52
C SER A 151 43.58 -31.48 36.61
N ASN A 152 42.45 -31.86 37.19
CA ASN A 152 42.37 -32.92 38.20
C ASN A 152 42.77 -34.30 37.66
N LEU A 153 42.39 -34.64 36.42
CA LEU A 153 42.81 -35.90 35.77
C LEU A 153 44.32 -35.92 35.50
N SER A 154 44.89 -34.81 35.02
CA SER A 154 46.33 -34.69 34.76
C SER A 154 47.16 -34.83 36.04
N SER A 155 46.73 -34.15 37.12
CA SER A 155 47.36 -34.25 38.44
C SER A 155 47.35 -35.70 38.97
N LYS A 156 46.20 -36.40 38.92
CA LYS A 156 46.11 -37.82 39.30
C LYS A 156 47.04 -38.73 38.49
N LYS A 157 47.17 -38.50 37.18
CA LYS A 157 48.04 -39.29 36.30
C LYS A 157 49.52 -39.09 36.65
N ASN A 158 49.93 -37.86 36.94
CA ASN A 158 51.29 -37.55 37.37
C ASN A 158 51.62 -38.17 38.74
N LEU A 159 50.68 -38.12 39.70
CA LEU A 159 50.80 -38.77 41.00
C LEU A 159 50.92 -40.30 40.90
N ALA A 160 50.18 -40.94 39.98
CA ALA A 160 50.26 -42.38 39.74
C ALA A 160 51.57 -42.81 39.06
N SER A 161 52.10 -41.98 38.14
CA SER A 161 53.38 -42.24 37.46
C SER A 161 54.58 -42.12 38.39
N LYS A 162 54.51 -41.29 39.44
CA LYS A 162 55.62 -41.07 40.38
C LYS A 162 55.71 -42.12 41.49
N ARG A 163 54.72 -43.03 41.57
CA ARG A 163 54.64 -44.13 42.54
C ARG A 163 55.08 -45.48 41.98
N LYS A 164 55.52 -45.52 40.72
CA LYS A 164 56.20 -46.66 40.10
C LYS A 164 57.67 -46.32 39.94
#